data_AF-A0A2T2T2X3-F1
#
_entry.id   AF-A0A2T2T2X3-F1
#
_cell.length_a   1.000
_cell.length_b   1.000
_cell.length_c   1.000
_cell.angle_alpha   90.00
_cell.angle_beta   90.00
_cell.angle_gamma   90.00
#
_symmetry.space_group_name_H-M   'P 1'
#
loop_
_entity.id
_entity.type
_entity.pdbx_description
1 polymer ?
#
loop_
_entity_poly.entity_id
_entity_poly.type
_entity_poly.pdbx_seq_one_letter_code
_entity_poly.pdbx_strand_id
1 'polypeptide(L)'
;MLSVFGLVLALGCELPRDAHRAHLSGQITARSDVAGSEDNSGFRVLVLDAEGRSLDTLARARTNRDGRFGTSVPAPERGIYTLTVWGRRGSEQLGSTDYVVADGDSATVNLTLPPQRGRLRVRSQENAALSAYQNTLAQHRTSLVRALRSGGTDAKPTGRRIRRTSSILWRLRDTFPGTYASQLAATASLSLLAGRNDSLVVERLQS
;
A
#
# COMPACT_ATOMS: atom_id res chain seq x y z
N MET A 1 -54.10 27.35 -17.44
CA MET A 1 -53.85 27.16 -16.00
C MET A 1 -52.65 26.22 -15.87
N LEU A 2 -51.58 26.69 -15.23
CA LEU A 2 -50.28 26.01 -15.06
C LEU A 2 -50.41 24.71 -14.25
N SER A 3 -49.62 23.70 -14.59
CA SER A 3 -48.85 22.94 -13.59
C SER A 3 -47.70 22.18 -14.25
N VAL A 4 -46.50 22.72 -14.07
CA VAL A 4 -45.21 22.06 -14.36
C VAL A 4 -44.86 21.23 -13.13
N PHE A 5 -44.88 19.90 -13.27
CA PHE A 5 -44.40 19.00 -12.22
C PHE A 5 -42.89 18.84 -12.38
N GLY A 6 -42.13 19.50 -11.50
CA GLY A 6 -40.68 19.40 -11.43
C GLY A 6 -40.25 18.06 -10.84
N LEU A 7 -39.60 17.23 -11.64
CA LEU A 7 -38.94 16.00 -11.19
C LEU A 7 -37.51 16.36 -10.74
N VAL A 8 -37.29 16.43 -9.43
CA VAL A 8 -35.94 16.59 -8.84
C VAL A 8 -35.30 15.20 -8.75
N LEU A 9 -34.45 14.88 -9.72
CA LEU A 9 -33.56 13.71 -9.67
C LEU A 9 -32.34 14.05 -8.80
N ALA A 10 -32.42 13.74 -7.51
CA ALA A 10 -31.25 13.70 -6.64
C ALA A 10 -30.50 12.38 -6.85
N LEU A 11 -29.49 12.38 -7.73
CA LEU A 11 -28.51 11.30 -7.83
C LEU A 11 -27.57 11.37 -6.61
N GLY A 12 -27.94 10.66 -5.54
CA GLY A 12 -27.03 10.35 -4.45
C GLY A 12 -26.18 9.14 -4.83
N CYS A 13 -24.89 9.34 -5.11
CA CYS A 13 -23.95 8.21 -5.17
C CYS A 13 -23.79 7.64 -3.75
N GLU A 14 -24.57 6.61 -3.42
CA GLU A 14 -24.34 5.78 -2.23
C GLU A 14 -23.08 4.93 -2.46
N LEU A 15 -22.08 5.10 -1.60
CA LEU A 15 -20.97 4.16 -1.53
C LEU A 15 -21.51 2.77 -1.12
N PRO A 16 -20.99 1.67 -1.66
CA PRO A 16 -21.42 0.33 -1.28
C PRO A 16 -21.36 0.15 0.24
N ARG A 17 -22.41 -0.43 0.84
CA ARG A 17 -22.50 -0.62 2.30
C ARG A 17 -21.37 -1.47 2.87
N ASP A 18 -20.73 -2.29 2.03
CA ASP A 18 -19.67 -3.23 2.41
C ASP A 18 -18.25 -2.73 2.09
N ALA A 19 -18.08 -1.43 1.80
CA ALA A 19 -16.75 -0.88 1.51
C ALA A 19 -15.82 -0.94 2.74
N HIS A 20 -14.64 -1.50 2.54
CA HIS A 20 -13.56 -1.48 3.53
C HIS A 20 -13.10 -0.05 3.79
N ARG A 21 -12.67 0.24 5.02
CA ARG A 21 -12.25 1.60 5.40
C ARG A 21 -10.98 1.66 6.22
N ALA A 22 -10.01 2.42 5.70
CA ALA A 22 -8.84 2.86 6.42
C ALA A 22 -8.90 4.38 6.69
N HIS A 23 -8.10 4.85 7.65
CA HIS A 23 -7.87 6.27 7.87
C HIS A 23 -6.45 6.65 7.45
N LEU A 24 -6.33 7.72 6.66
CA LEU A 24 -5.04 8.26 6.23
C LEU A 24 -4.90 9.69 6.71
N SER A 25 -3.80 9.99 7.40
CA SER A 25 -3.47 11.33 7.84
C SER A 25 -1.98 11.62 7.71
N GLY A 26 -1.59 12.86 8.01
CA GLY A 26 -0.18 13.21 8.12
C GLY A 26 0.11 14.68 7.84
N GLN A 27 1.36 14.96 7.48
CA GLN A 27 1.85 16.31 7.31
C GLN A 27 2.83 16.45 6.13
N ILE A 28 2.59 17.43 5.27
CA ILE A 28 3.46 17.78 4.14
C ILE A 28 3.96 19.21 4.35
N THR A 29 5.27 19.39 4.50
CA THR A 29 5.90 20.71 4.70
C THR A 29 6.92 21.01 3.61
N ALA A 30 7.10 22.27 3.27
CA ALA A 30 8.23 22.74 2.49
C ALA A 30 9.31 23.30 3.43
N ARG A 31 10.58 23.05 3.14
CA ARG A 31 11.66 23.67 3.91
C ARG A 31 11.65 25.19 3.67
N SER A 32 11.87 25.94 4.76
CA SER A 32 11.83 27.40 4.79
C SER A 32 12.92 28.09 3.96
N ASP A 33 13.99 27.37 3.60
CA ASP A 33 15.05 27.82 2.70
C ASP A 33 14.65 27.77 1.21
N VAL A 34 13.59 27.03 0.88
CA VAL A 34 13.10 26.85 -0.51
C VAL A 34 11.75 27.51 -0.73
N ALA A 35 10.86 27.47 0.27
CA ALA A 35 9.57 28.12 0.22
C ALA A 35 9.63 29.43 1.02
N GLY A 36 9.73 30.57 0.33
CA GLY A 36 9.63 31.91 0.95
C GLY A 36 8.26 32.23 1.58
N SER A 37 7.49 31.22 1.97
CA SER A 37 6.17 31.30 2.60
C SER A 37 6.01 30.17 3.61
N GLU A 38 5.56 30.50 4.81
CA GLU A 38 5.22 29.53 5.87
C GLU A 38 3.92 28.76 5.59
N ASP A 39 3.17 29.13 4.55
CA ASP A 39 1.92 28.46 4.18
C ASP A 39 2.22 27.12 3.52
N ASN A 40 1.88 26.00 4.17
CA ASN A 40 2.01 24.63 3.66
C ASN A 40 0.68 24.06 3.09
N SER A 41 -0.29 24.92 2.77
CA SER A 41 -1.59 24.49 2.25
C SER A 41 -1.59 24.10 0.78
N GLY A 42 -2.58 23.28 0.41
CA GLY A 42 -2.95 23.00 -0.98
C GLY A 42 -2.23 21.82 -1.63
N PHE A 43 -1.28 21.15 -0.97
CA PHE A 43 -0.75 19.88 -1.47
C PHE A 43 -1.87 18.84 -1.53
N ARG A 44 -1.90 18.04 -2.59
CA ARG A 44 -2.98 17.07 -2.84
C ARG A 44 -2.48 15.67 -2.50
N VAL A 45 -3.26 14.96 -1.71
CA VAL A 45 -3.01 13.55 -1.37
C VAL A 45 -4.14 12.74 -1.97
N LEU A 46 -3.79 11.76 -2.81
CA LEU A 46 -4.75 10.94 -3.54
C LEU A 46 -4.45 9.47 -3.27
N VAL A 47 -5.50 8.70 -2.98
CA VAL A 47 -5.45 7.24 -3.04
C VAL A 47 -6.18 6.81 -4.30
N LEU A 48 -5.50 6.01 -5.11
CA LEU A 48 -5.94 5.61 -6.43
C LEU A 48 -6.09 4.09 -6.48
N ASP A 49 -7.16 3.66 -7.13
CA ASP A 49 -7.34 2.28 -7.58
C ASP A 49 -7.00 2.20 -9.07
N ALA A 50 -6.04 1.35 -9.41
CA ALA A 50 -5.51 1.24 -10.75
C ALA A 50 -5.64 -0.20 -11.24
N GLU A 51 -6.77 -0.52 -11.88
CA GLU A 51 -7.02 -1.82 -12.48
C GLU A 51 -6.87 -1.75 -14.01
N GLY A 52 -5.75 -2.25 -14.51
CA GLY A 52 -5.46 -2.31 -15.95
C GLY A 52 -5.39 -0.93 -16.59
N ARG A 53 -6.46 -0.54 -17.30
CA ARG A 53 -6.61 0.78 -17.98
C ARG A 53 -7.58 1.72 -17.26
N SER A 54 -8.23 1.26 -16.19
CA SER A 54 -9.10 2.08 -15.37
C SER A 54 -8.30 2.71 -14.22
N LEU A 55 -8.66 3.94 -13.87
CA LEU A 55 -8.08 4.65 -12.74
C LEU A 55 -9.21 5.33 -11.99
N ASP A 56 -9.52 4.84 -10.80
CA ASP A 56 -10.48 5.47 -9.90
C ASP A 56 -9.78 6.16 -8.73
N THR A 57 -10.38 7.22 -8.21
CA THR A 57 -9.89 7.93 -7.04
C THR A 57 -10.71 7.55 -5.81
N LEU A 58 -10.14 6.67 -4.98
CA LEU A 58 -10.77 6.21 -3.75
C LEU A 58 -10.88 7.31 -2.69
N ALA A 59 -9.84 8.15 -2.57
CA ALA A 59 -9.83 9.24 -1.60
C ALA A 59 -9.02 10.44 -2.07
N ARG A 60 -9.43 11.62 -1.62
CA ARG A 60 -8.73 12.89 -1.84
C ARG A 60 -8.64 13.67 -0.55
N ALA A 61 -7.47 14.25 -0.30
CA ALA A 61 -7.25 15.22 0.77
C ALA A 61 -6.41 16.39 0.26
N ARG A 62 -6.56 17.53 0.93
CA ARG A 62 -5.70 18.70 0.73
C ARG A 62 -5.12 19.14 2.06
N THR A 63 -3.86 19.59 2.05
CA THR A 63 -3.23 20.10 3.26
C THR A 63 -3.77 21.46 3.65
N ASN A 64 -3.89 21.69 4.96
CA ASN A 64 -4.14 23.01 5.55
C ASN A 64 -2.86 23.85 5.62
N ARG A 65 -2.92 25.06 6.19
CA ARG A 65 -1.76 25.98 6.31
C ARG A 65 -0.57 25.37 7.05
N ASP A 66 -0.80 24.48 8.01
CA ASP A 66 0.25 23.79 8.76
C ASP A 66 0.80 22.55 8.00
N GLY A 67 0.28 22.27 6.81
CA GLY A 67 0.65 21.10 6.02
C GLY A 67 -0.09 19.83 6.41
N ARG A 68 -1.01 19.89 7.38
CA ARG A 68 -1.72 18.71 7.90
C ARG A 68 -2.89 18.32 7.01
N PHE A 69 -3.17 17.03 6.93
CA PHE A 69 -4.34 16.48 6.26
C PHE A 69 -4.85 15.22 6.97
N GLY A 70 -6.11 14.86 6.71
CA GLY A 70 -6.73 13.63 7.15
C GLY A 70 -7.90 13.28 6.25
N THR A 71 -8.09 12.00 5.95
CA THR A 71 -9.20 11.51 5.12
C THR A 71 -9.53 10.05 5.44
N SER A 72 -10.77 9.66 5.23
CA SER A 72 -11.16 8.25 5.23
C SER A 72 -11.02 7.71 3.82
N VAL A 73 -10.46 6.51 3.69
CA VAL A 73 -10.19 5.86 2.42
C VAL A 73 -11.12 4.65 2.30
N PRO A 74 -12.27 4.79 1.61
CA PRO A 74 -13.10 3.66 1.26
C PRO A 74 -12.45 2.86 0.13
N ALA A 75 -12.56 1.53 0.18
CA ALA A 75 -12.14 0.65 -0.89
C ALA A 75 -13.17 -0.47 -1.08
N PRO A 76 -13.39 -0.95 -2.32
CA PRO A 76 -14.31 -2.06 -2.57
C PRO A 76 -13.82 -3.36 -1.92
N GLU A 77 -12.50 -3.56 -1.87
CA GLU A 77 -11.86 -4.73 -1.27
C GLU A 77 -10.72 -4.28 -0.35
N ARG A 78 -10.31 -5.16 0.57
CA ARG A 78 -9.02 -4.98 1.24
C ARG A 78 -7.91 -5.20 0.22
N GLY A 79 -6.92 -4.32 0.17
CA GLY A 79 -6.00 -4.34 -0.97
C GLY A 79 -4.80 -3.43 -0.85
N ILE A 80 -3.89 -3.59 -1.81
CA ILE A 80 -2.77 -2.66 -2.04
C ILE A 80 -3.20 -1.69 -3.13
N TYR A 81 -3.23 -0.41 -2.78
CA TYR A 81 -3.60 0.72 -3.62
C TYR A 81 -2.42 1.67 -3.81
N THR A 82 -2.56 2.65 -4.69
CA THR A 82 -1.50 3.64 -4.93
C THR A 82 -1.78 4.93 -4.17
N LEU A 83 -0.88 5.32 -3.28
CA LEU A 83 -0.89 6.63 -2.65
C LEU A 83 0.03 7.58 -3.41
N THR A 84 -0.50 8.72 -3.84
CA THR A 84 0.29 9.78 -4.48
C THR A 84 0.15 11.11 -3.76
N VAL A 85 1.24 11.88 -3.76
CA VAL A 85 1.28 13.26 -3.28
C VAL A 85 1.66 14.16 -4.44
N TRP A 86 0.87 15.21 -4.66
CA TRP A 86 1.04 16.15 -5.76
C TRP A 86 1.24 17.58 -5.24
N GLY A 87 1.96 18.36 -6.02
CA GLY A 87 2.16 19.79 -5.80
C GLY A 87 0.82 20.55 -5.79
N ARG A 88 0.86 21.78 -5.28
CA ARG A 88 -0.34 22.61 -5.04
C ARG A 88 -1.19 22.82 -6.29
N ARG A 89 -0.52 23.00 -7.43
CA ARG A 89 -1.15 23.18 -8.75
C ARG A 89 -1.62 21.85 -9.37
N GLY A 90 -1.17 20.72 -8.85
CA GLY A 90 -1.49 19.38 -9.36
C GLY A 90 -0.74 18.96 -10.62
N SER A 91 0.27 19.73 -11.05
CA SER A 91 1.06 19.46 -12.25
C SER A 91 2.29 18.59 -12.02
N GLU A 92 2.69 18.40 -10.76
CA GLU A 92 3.91 17.69 -10.38
C GLU A 92 3.60 16.66 -9.30
N GLN A 93 4.01 15.42 -9.54
CA GLN A 93 3.94 14.35 -8.55
C GLN A 93 5.20 14.42 -7.67
N LEU A 94 4.99 14.71 -6.39
CA LEU A 94 6.06 14.87 -5.39
C LEU A 94 6.49 13.53 -4.77
N GLY A 95 5.60 12.53 -4.79
CA GLY A 95 5.87 11.20 -4.27
C GLY A 95 4.77 10.21 -4.58
N SER A 96 5.13 8.93 -4.61
CA SER A 96 4.19 7.82 -4.71
C SER A 96 4.71 6.61 -3.94
N THR A 97 3.79 5.80 -3.43
CA THR A 97 4.08 4.54 -2.73
C THR A 97 2.86 3.65 -2.67
N ASP A 98 3.09 2.37 -2.38
CA ASP A 98 2.02 1.41 -2.15
C ASP A 98 1.38 1.66 -0.78
N TYR A 99 0.05 1.60 -0.72
CA TYR A 99 -0.74 1.85 0.48
C TYR A 99 -1.76 0.74 0.67
N VAL A 100 -1.80 0.15 1.86
CA VAL A 100 -2.79 -0.89 2.16
C VAL A 100 -4.05 -0.24 2.71
N VAL A 101 -5.20 -0.60 2.14
CA VAL A 101 -6.51 -0.28 2.71
C VAL A 101 -7.08 -1.55 3.30
N ALA A 102 -7.29 -1.55 4.61
CA ALA A 102 -7.92 -2.61 5.37
C ALA A 102 -8.69 -2.01 6.55
N ASP A 103 -9.72 -2.71 7.01
CA ASP A 103 -10.59 -2.20 8.07
C ASP A 103 -9.85 -1.92 9.36
N GLY A 104 -10.08 -0.73 9.90
CA GLY A 104 -9.51 -0.30 11.19
C GLY A 104 -8.04 0.12 11.11
N ASP A 105 -7.38 0.05 9.95
CA ASP A 105 -6.02 0.55 9.81
C ASP A 105 -5.98 2.08 9.82
N SER A 106 -5.02 2.62 10.56
CA SER A 106 -4.73 4.05 10.64
C SER A 106 -3.31 4.30 10.19
N ALA A 107 -3.17 5.01 9.07
CA ALA A 107 -1.91 5.28 8.43
C ALA A 107 -1.50 6.75 8.52
N THR A 108 -0.21 6.98 8.76
CA THR A 108 0.39 8.31 8.77
C THR A 108 1.45 8.46 7.67
N VAL A 109 1.43 9.59 6.97
CA VAL A 109 2.38 9.91 5.91
C VAL A 109 2.94 11.32 6.11
N ASN A 110 4.26 11.41 6.23
CA ASN A 110 4.96 12.67 6.38
C ASN A 110 5.94 12.89 5.23
N LEU A 111 5.96 14.11 4.70
CA LEU A 111 6.84 14.51 3.60
C LEU A 111 7.38 15.92 3.86
N THR A 112 8.68 16.09 3.70
CA THR A 112 9.34 17.41 3.72
C THR A 112 9.95 17.66 2.36
N LEU A 113 9.63 18.80 1.75
CA LEU A 113 10.02 19.18 0.40
C LEU A 113 11.25 20.10 0.40
N PRO A 114 12.20 19.93 -0.55
CA PRO A 114 12.22 18.87 -1.56
C PRO A 114 12.46 17.50 -0.91
N PRO A 115 11.88 16.42 -1.48
CA PRO A 115 12.02 15.09 -0.91
C PRO A 115 13.49 14.72 -0.79
N GLN A 116 13.93 14.39 0.43
CA GLN A 116 15.24 13.77 0.63
C GLN A 116 15.22 12.39 -0.04
N ARG A 117 16.35 11.96 -0.63
CA ARG A 117 16.48 10.70 -1.38
C ARG A 117 15.74 9.55 -0.68
N GLY A 118 14.57 9.18 -1.21
CA GLY A 118 13.69 8.21 -0.55
C GLY A 118 12.28 8.22 -1.14
N ARG A 119 11.60 7.07 -1.02
CA ARG A 119 10.18 6.95 -1.36
C ARG A 119 9.33 7.54 -0.23
N LEU A 120 8.11 7.97 -0.57
CA LEU A 120 7.08 8.32 0.40
C LEU A 120 6.88 7.15 1.38
N ARG A 121 7.00 7.40 2.68
CA ARG A 121 6.87 6.35 3.70
C ARG A 121 5.52 6.45 4.39
N VAL A 122 4.74 5.38 4.29
CA VAL A 122 3.51 5.19 5.06
C VAL A 122 3.86 4.44 6.34
N ARG A 123 3.35 4.93 7.48
CA ARG A 123 3.45 4.27 8.77
C ARG A 123 2.07 3.76 9.16
N SER A 124 1.90 2.45 9.14
CA SER A 124 0.76 1.72 9.72
C SER A 124 1.16 0.27 9.96
N GLN A 125 0.35 -0.50 10.68
CA GLN A 125 0.64 -1.92 10.90
C GLN A 125 0.58 -2.69 9.57
N GLU A 126 -0.42 -2.38 8.73
CA GLU A 126 -0.57 -2.97 7.40
C GLU A 126 0.60 -2.63 6.48
N ASN A 127 1.01 -1.36 6.40
CA ASN A 127 2.12 -0.96 5.54
C ASN A 127 3.48 -1.44 6.06
N ALA A 128 3.64 -1.68 7.36
CA ALA A 128 4.81 -2.35 7.92
C ALA A 128 4.87 -3.82 7.48
N ALA A 129 3.75 -4.53 7.57
CA ALA A 129 3.62 -5.90 7.09
C ALA A 129 3.89 -6.00 5.57
N LEU A 130 3.35 -5.08 4.78
CA LEU A 130 3.60 -4.98 3.34
C LEU A 130 5.08 -4.79 3.04
N SER A 131 5.74 -3.87 3.76
CA SER A 131 7.17 -3.61 3.60
C SER A 131 7.99 -4.86 3.91
N ALA A 132 7.67 -5.59 4.98
CA ALA A 132 8.35 -6.83 5.35
C ALA A 132 8.18 -7.93 4.28
N TYR A 133 6.96 -8.08 3.76
CA TYR A 133 6.63 -8.99 2.66
C TYR A 133 7.43 -8.66 1.40
N GLN A 134 7.37 -7.42 0.93
CA GLN A 134 8.05 -6.97 -0.29
C GLN A 134 9.58 -7.09 -0.16
N ASN A 135 10.15 -6.71 0.98
CA ASN A 135 11.58 -6.83 1.25
C ASN A 135 12.04 -8.29 1.22
N THR A 136 11.26 -9.20 1.80
CA THR A 136 11.55 -10.64 1.79
C THR A 136 11.61 -11.20 0.37
N LEU A 137 10.64 -10.84 -0.48
CA LEU A 137 10.63 -11.26 -1.89
C LEU A 137 11.74 -10.61 -2.71
N ALA A 138 12.04 -9.33 -2.48
CA ALA A 138 13.13 -8.64 -3.16
C ALA A 138 14.49 -9.28 -2.84
N GLN A 139 14.74 -9.60 -1.57
CA GLN A 139 15.94 -10.33 -1.14
C GLN A 139 16.02 -11.73 -1.76
N HIS A 140 14.89 -12.45 -1.83
CA HIS A 140 14.82 -13.76 -2.47
C HIS A 140 15.19 -13.67 -3.97
N ARG A 141 14.55 -12.78 -4.73
CA ARG A 141 14.82 -12.55 -6.15
C ARG A 141 16.29 -12.20 -6.39
N THR A 142 16.83 -11.27 -5.59
CA THR A 142 18.23 -10.85 -5.72
C THR A 142 19.18 -12.02 -5.44
N SER A 143 18.85 -12.87 -4.46
CA SER A 143 19.65 -14.06 -4.14
C SER A 143 19.62 -15.12 -5.25
N LEU A 144 18.48 -15.30 -5.93
CA LEU A 144 18.38 -16.18 -7.10
C LEU A 144 19.20 -15.66 -8.27
N VAL A 145 19.08 -14.38 -8.61
CA VAL A 145 19.87 -13.75 -9.69
C VAL A 145 21.37 -13.90 -9.45
N ARG A 146 21.83 -13.70 -8.20
CA ARG A 146 23.25 -13.91 -7.85
C ARG A 146 23.68 -15.37 -8.03
N ALA A 147 22.85 -16.33 -7.62
CA ALA A 147 23.16 -17.75 -7.77
C ALA A 147 23.26 -18.18 -9.24
N LEU A 148 22.36 -17.68 -10.09
CA LEU A 148 22.38 -17.93 -11.53
C LEU A 148 23.66 -17.36 -12.18
N ARG A 149 24.06 -16.14 -11.79
CA ARG A 149 25.30 -15.51 -12.30
C ARG A 149 26.57 -16.23 -11.88
N SER A 150 26.59 -16.89 -10.73
CA SER A 150 27.75 -17.63 -10.24
C SER A 150 27.81 -19.08 -10.77
N GLY A 151 27.05 -19.43 -11.81
CA GLY A 151 26.98 -20.79 -12.36
C GLY A 151 26.26 -21.80 -11.46
N GLY A 152 25.67 -21.34 -10.35
CA GLY A 152 25.03 -22.19 -9.35
C GLY A 152 23.60 -22.55 -9.74
N THR A 153 23.44 -23.56 -10.61
CA THR A 153 22.14 -24.16 -10.95
C THR A 153 21.79 -25.38 -10.09
N ASP A 154 22.62 -25.70 -9.09
CA ASP A 154 22.39 -26.83 -8.19
C ASP A 154 21.02 -26.76 -7.50
N ALA A 155 20.28 -27.87 -7.59
CA ALA A 155 18.93 -28.00 -7.02
C ALA A 155 18.92 -27.89 -5.47
N LYS A 156 19.97 -28.38 -4.79
CA LYS A 156 20.03 -28.42 -3.31
C LYS A 156 20.15 -27.02 -2.66
N PRO A 157 21.11 -26.14 -3.06
CA PRO A 157 21.17 -24.75 -2.57
C PRO A 157 19.89 -23.95 -2.87
N THR A 158 19.29 -24.17 -4.04
CA THR A 158 18.04 -23.51 -4.45
C THR A 158 16.88 -23.92 -3.56
N GLY A 159 16.70 -25.22 -3.30
CA GLY A 159 15.68 -25.75 -2.39
C GLY A 159 15.79 -25.20 -0.96
N ARG A 160 17.00 -25.08 -0.41
CA ARG A 160 17.22 -24.47 0.92
C ARG A 160 16.82 -23.00 0.97
N ARG A 161 17.11 -22.23 -0.10
CA ARG A 161 16.72 -20.81 -0.18
C ARG A 161 15.21 -20.64 -0.24
N ILE A 162 14.53 -21.44 -1.06
CA ILE A 162 13.06 -21.46 -1.16
C ILE A 162 12.45 -21.76 0.21
N ARG A 163 12.91 -22.82 0.89
CA ARG A 163 12.43 -23.18 2.24
C ARG A 163 12.63 -22.04 3.22
N ARG A 164 13.81 -21.41 3.24
CA ARG A 164 14.11 -20.27 4.13
C ARG A 164 13.17 -19.09 3.86
N THR A 165 13.02 -18.68 2.60
CA THR A 165 12.11 -17.58 2.22
C THR A 165 10.68 -17.90 2.61
N SER A 166 10.22 -19.11 2.32
CA SER A 166 8.88 -19.56 2.70
C SER A 166 8.67 -19.53 4.22
N SER A 167 9.63 -19.98 5.04
CA SER A 167 9.52 -19.86 6.50
C SER A 167 9.51 -18.41 7.01
N ILE A 168 10.25 -17.49 6.38
CA ILE A 168 10.20 -16.07 6.74
C ILE A 168 8.82 -15.49 6.42
N LEU A 169 8.30 -15.76 5.22
CA LEU A 169 6.99 -15.29 4.79
C LEU A 169 5.86 -15.84 5.68
N TRP A 170 5.92 -17.11 6.04
CA TRP A 170 4.96 -17.73 6.96
C TRP A 170 4.92 -17.03 8.31
N ARG A 171 6.09 -16.76 8.91
CA ARG A 171 6.21 -16.08 10.21
C ARG A 171 5.70 -14.65 10.23
N LEU A 172 5.50 -14.01 9.08
CA LEU A 172 4.91 -12.67 9.05
C LEU A 172 3.47 -12.67 9.60
N ARG A 173 2.76 -13.81 9.59
CA ARG A 173 1.45 -13.94 10.25
C ARG A 173 1.54 -13.76 11.78
N ASP A 174 2.65 -14.19 12.37
CA ASP A 174 2.89 -14.09 13.81
C ASP A 174 3.39 -12.68 14.18
N THR A 175 4.24 -12.10 13.34
CA THR A 175 4.77 -10.74 13.54
C THR A 175 3.71 -9.66 13.31
N PHE A 176 2.80 -9.87 12.35
CA PHE A 176 1.76 -8.92 11.94
C PHE A 176 0.38 -9.62 11.87
N PRO A 177 -0.17 -10.03 13.02
CA PRO A 177 -1.41 -10.79 13.06
C PRO A 177 -2.58 -9.98 12.47
N GLY A 178 -3.43 -10.65 11.69
CA GLY A 178 -4.65 -10.07 11.13
C GLY A 178 -4.46 -9.13 9.93
N THR A 179 -3.22 -8.71 9.62
CA THR A 179 -2.96 -7.79 8.51
C THR A 179 -3.19 -8.44 7.14
N TYR A 180 -3.69 -7.68 6.17
CA TYR A 180 -3.84 -8.12 4.79
C TYR A 180 -2.50 -8.59 4.20
N ALA A 181 -1.43 -7.83 4.44
CA ALA A 181 -0.13 -8.17 3.89
C ALA A 181 0.50 -9.43 4.52
N SER A 182 0.18 -9.78 5.78
CA SER A 182 0.63 -11.05 6.36
C SER A 182 -0.11 -12.25 5.80
N GLN A 183 -1.39 -12.09 5.44
CA GLN A 183 -2.16 -13.11 4.71
C GLN A 183 -1.58 -13.33 3.31
N LEU A 184 -1.25 -12.25 2.58
CA LEU A 184 -0.53 -12.35 1.30
C LEU A 184 0.80 -13.11 1.45
N ALA A 185 1.56 -12.81 2.51
CA ALA A 185 2.81 -13.50 2.81
C ALA A 185 2.60 -14.99 3.10
N ALA A 186 1.58 -15.36 3.87
CA ALA A 186 1.23 -16.74 4.14
C ALA A 186 0.91 -17.49 2.84
N THR A 187 0.07 -16.94 1.97
CA THR A 187 -0.25 -17.51 0.65
C THR A 187 1.00 -17.67 -0.21
N ALA A 188 1.83 -16.63 -0.32
CA ALA A 188 3.08 -16.69 -1.08
C ALA A 188 4.05 -17.76 -0.52
N SER A 189 4.04 -17.97 0.80
CA SER A 189 4.86 -19.02 1.44
C SER A 189 4.45 -20.42 1.00
N LEU A 190 3.15 -20.68 0.83
CA LEU A 190 2.61 -21.95 0.38
C LEU A 190 2.90 -22.16 -1.09
N SER A 191 2.68 -21.14 -1.93
CA SER A 191 2.98 -21.17 -3.37
C SER A 191 4.46 -21.46 -3.66
N LEU A 192 5.39 -21.02 -2.79
CA LEU A 192 6.81 -21.34 -2.93
C LEU A 192 7.13 -22.82 -2.66
N LEU A 193 6.33 -23.50 -1.85
CA LEU A 193 6.53 -24.89 -1.44
C LEU A 193 5.73 -25.90 -2.26
N ALA A 194 4.62 -25.49 -2.87
CA ALA A 194 3.74 -26.35 -3.64
C ALA A 194 4.52 -27.11 -4.74
N GLY A 195 4.32 -28.43 -4.82
CA GLY A 195 5.00 -29.32 -5.76
C GLY A 195 6.48 -29.57 -5.42
N ARG A 196 6.96 -29.11 -4.27
CA ARG A 196 8.35 -29.27 -3.80
C ARG A 196 8.46 -29.79 -2.37
N ASN A 197 7.52 -29.42 -1.51
CA ASN A 197 7.47 -29.84 -0.11
C ASN A 197 6.02 -29.81 0.41
N ASP A 198 5.20 -30.71 -0.13
CA ASP A 198 3.76 -30.73 0.12
C ASP A 198 3.43 -31.11 1.57
N SER A 199 4.26 -31.90 2.24
CA SER A 199 4.11 -32.19 3.67
C SER A 199 4.14 -30.91 4.52
N LEU A 200 5.05 -29.99 4.24
CA LEU A 200 5.11 -28.70 4.95
C LEU A 200 3.96 -27.75 4.56
N VAL A 201 3.40 -27.89 3.36
CA VAL A 201 2.17 -27.17 2.97
C VAL A 201 1.00 -27.66 3.80
N VAL A 202 0.80 -28.97 3.91
CA VAL A 202 -0.28 -29.57 4.70
C VAL A 202 -0.16 -29.21 6.18
N GLU A 203 1.04 -29.32 6.77
CA GLU A 203 1.31 -28.92 8.16
C GLU A 203 0.85 -27.48 8.45
N ARG A 204 1.15 -26.56 7.54
CA ARG A 204 0.79 -25.14 7.67
C ARG A 204 -0.69 -24.86 7.50
N LEU A 205 -1.37 -25.61 6.64
CA LEU A 205 -2.83 -25.48 6.46
C LEU A 205 -3.61 -25.97 7.69
N GLN A 206 -2.99 -26.79 8.54
CA GLN A 206 -3.59 -27.33 9.77
C GLN A 206 -3.34 -26.45 11.01
N SER A 207 -2.57 -25.36 10.88
CA SER A 207 -2.18 -24.43 11.97
C SER A 207 -2.73 -23.02 11.80
#